data_AF-A0A9U8EAU8-F1
#
_entry.id   AF-A0A9U8EAU8-F1
#
_cell.length_a   1.000
_cell.length_b   1.000
_cell.length_c   1.000
_cell.angle_alpha   90.00
_cell.angle_beta   90.00
_cell.angle_gamma   90.00
#
_symmetry.space_group_name_H-M   'P 1'
#
loop_
_entity.id
_entity.type
_entity.pdbx_description
1 polymer ?
#
loop_
_entity_poly.entity_id
_entity_poly.type
_entity_poly.pdbx_seq_one_letter_code
_entity_poly.pdbx_strand_id
1 'polypeptide(L)'
;MFSRDDGRPIVQAPMESPLNCAHTYSRRADMLSKNKNYEEAIVCHRKAADCLLQAMSSDTSSTLLESLALQHKAYLSQIDRLHAKSELLELMNRNSKTTPSVSRSTQTDGLRILDTPESVACDEETICEILRENDDIMRRVSLRTVENGNLFNNSHKSSCISNDFFNDNKIDGDLCLSNMESPSLQEIVKLNNRLSSAVRSLLKELGSTKAEKKQMEEKLGESQELLGQGSGVLTFSSLTLPPLEVSYPELANSSLQT
;
A
#
# COMPACT_ATOMS: atom_id res chain seq x y z
N MET A 1 61.80 45.47 -32.81
CA MET A 1 61.35 45.80 -31.44
C MET A 1 60.06 45.05 -31.18
N PHE A 2 60.14 44.11 -30.22
CA PHE A 2 59.07 43.41 -29.49
C PHE A 2 58.09 42.52 -30.28
N SER A 3 58.54 41.29 -30.56
CA SER A 3 57.68 40.10 -30.53
C SER A 3 57.07 39.99 -29.13
N ARG A 4 55.75 40.10 -29.01
CA ARG A 4 55.04 39.78 -27.76
C ARG A 4 54.79 38.28 -27.77
N ASP A 5 55.75 37.59 -27.18
CA ASP A 5 55.58 36.24 -26.67
C ASP A 5 54.56 36.33 -25.53
N ASP A 6 53.29 36.08 -25.84
CA ASP A 6 52.22 35.91 -24.84
C ASP A 6 52.46 34.56 -24.15
N GLY A 7 53.47 34.54 -23.26
CA GLY A 7 53.78 33.47 -22.33
C GLY A 7 52.71 33.34 -21.24
N ARG A 8 51.43 33.30 -21.61
CA ARG A 8 50.42 32.68 -20.75
C ARG A 8 50.69 31.18 -20.87
N PRO A 9 51.10 30.49 -19.80
CA PRO A 9 51.05 29.03 -19.84
C PRO A 9 49.60 28.69 -20.13
N ILE A 10 49.36 28.02 -21.28
CA ILE A 10 48.16 27.23 -21.48
C ILE A 10 48.19 26.30 -20.28
N VAL A 11 47.38 26.60 -19.26
CA VAL A 11 47.20 25.76 -18.10
C VAL A 11 46.65 24.47 -18.66
N GLN A 12 47.57 23.54 -18.89
CA GLN A 12 47.31 22.17 -19.20
C GLN A 12 46.59 21.66 -17.96
N ALA A 13 45.26 21.78 -17.95
CA ALA A 13 44.43 21.23 -16.90
C ALA A 13 44.88 19.77 -16.78
N PRO A 14 45.42 19.35 -15.63
CA PRO A 14 45.86 17.98 -15.47
C PRO A 14 44.71 17.08 -15.86
N MET A 15 44.98 16.19 -16.81
CA MET A 15 44.10 15.09 -17.17
C MET A 15 43.64 14.44 -15.86
N GLU A 16 42.35 14.63 -15.54
CA GLU A 16 41.66 14.12 -14.34
C GLU A 16 42.11 14.69 -12.97
N SER A 17 41.78 15.96 -12.70
CA SER A 17 41.73 16.48 -11.31
C SER A 17 40.78 15.63 -10.44
N PRO A 18 41.10 15.33 -9.16
CA PRO A 18 40.24 14.56 -8.25
C PRO A 18 38.81 15.10 -8.16
N LEU A 19 38.63 16.43 -8.24
CA LEU A 19 37.31 17.05 -8.25
C LEU A 19 36.52 16.72 -9.53
N ASN A 20 37.19 16.67 -10.68
CA ASN A 20 36.56 16.27 -11.95
C ASN A 20 36.13 14.80 -11.90
N CYS A 21 36.97 13.91 -11.35
CA CYS A 21 36.62 12.51 -11.13
C CYS A 21 35.36 12.38 -10.27
N ALA A 22 35.25 13.13 -9.16
CA ALA A 22 34.06 13.12 -8.31
C ALA A 22 32.78 13.48 -9.10
N HIS A 23 32.82 14.55 -9.90
CA HIS A 23 31.68 14.94 -10.72
C HIS A 23 31.34 13.93 -11.82
N THR A 24 32.34 13.28 -12.43
CA THR A 24 32.08 12.24 -13.43
C THR A 24 31.36 11.03 -12.84
N TYR A 25 31.79 10.57 -11.66
CA TYR A 25 31.14 9.49 -10.94
C TYR A 25 29.74 9.86 -10.47
N SER A 26 29.52 11.10 -10.02
CA SER A 26 28.19 11.60 -9.66
C SER A 26 27.23 11.54 -10.85
N ARG A 27 27.63 12.05 -12.02
CA ARG A 27 26.78 11.99 -13.22
C ARG A 27 26.48 10.55 -13.64
N ARG A 28 27.45 9.65 -13.53
CA ARG A 28 27.26 8.22 -13.80
C ARG A 28 26.28 7.59 -12.82
N ALA A 29 26.38 7.91 -11.54
CA ALA A 29 25.47 7.41 -10.51
C ALA A 29 24.03 7.86 -10.77
N ASP A 30 23.82 9.11 -11.20
CA ASP A 30 22.50 9.63 -11.55
C ASP A 30 21.87 8.86 -12.72
N MET A 31 22.66 8.52 -13.73
CA MET A 31 22.20 7.70 -14.86
C MET A 31 21.81 6.28 -14.42
N LEU A 32 22.62 5.64 -13.56
CA LEU A 32 22.33 4.31 -13.03
C LEU A 32 21.08 4.30 -12.14
N SER A 33 20.88 5.34 -11.34
CA SER A 33 19.68 5.53 -10.51
C SER A 33 18.40 5.67 -11.33
N LYS A 34 18.47 6.37 -12.47
CA LYS A 34 17.34 6.46 -13.42
C LYS A 34 16.98 5.10 -14.02
N ASN A 35 17.99 4.26 -14.28
CA ASN A 35 17.82 2.90 -14.79
C ASN A 35 17.43 1.88 -13.71
N LYS A 36 17.19 2.32 -12.46
CA LYS A 36 16.90 1.48 -11.28
C LYS A 36 18.03 0.54 -10.87
N ASN A 37 19.24 0.75 -11.37
CA ASN A 37 20.44 0.02 -10.96
C ASN A 37 21.05 0.71 -9.73
N TYR A 38 20.41 0.56 -8.57
CA TYR A 38 20.80 1.28 -7.35
C TYR A 38 22.15 0.82 -6.79
N GLU A 39 22.48 -0.46 -6.93
CA GLU A 39 23.72 -1.02 -6.38
C GLU A 39 24.96 -0.43 -7.06
N GLU A 40 24.96 -0.34 -8.39
CA GLU A 40 26.05 0.30 -9.13
C GLU A 40 26.08 1.82 -8.89
N ALA A 41 24.91 2.46 -8.74
CA ALA A 41 24.83 3.89 -8.43
C ALA A 41 25.48 4.22 -7.07
N ILE A 42 25.27 3.36 -6.07
CA ILE A 42 25.90 3.48 -4.74
C ILE A 42 27.42 3.38 -4.85
N VAL A 43 27.94 2.41 -5.61
CA VAL A 43 29.38 2.27 -5.85
C VAL A 43 29.95 3.53 -6.51
N CYS A 44 29.24 4.11 -7.47
CA CYS A 44 29.65 5.37 -8.11
C CYS A 44 29.67 6.55 -7.13
N HIS A 45 28.66 6.73 -6.27
CA HIS A 45 28.70 7.80 -5.26
C HIS A 45 29.78 7.59 -4.19
N ARG A 46 30.11 6.34 -3.84
CA ARG A 46 31.25 6.05 -2.94
C ARG A 46 32.57 6.48 -3.58
N LYS A 47 32.80 6.11 -4.85
CA LYS A 47 33.98 6.56 -5.60
C LYS A 47 34.04 8.09 -5.73
N ALA A 48 32.88 8.75 -5.90
CA ALA A 48 32.82 10.21 -5.92
C ALA A 48 33.22 10.84 -4.58
N ALA A 49 32.78 10.25 -3.46
CA ALA A 49 33.18 10.66 -2.12
C ALA A 49 34.69 10.47 -1.88
N ASP A 50 35.26 9.34 -2.30
CA ASP A 50 36.70 9.07 -2.19
C ASP A 50 37.53 10.10 -3.00
N CYS A 51 37.08 10.44 -4.21
CA CYS A 51 37.71 11.48 -5.03
C CYS A 51 37.64 12.87 -4.37
N LEU A 52 36.55 13.19 -3.67
CA LEU A 52 36.46 14.44 -2.89
C LEU A 52 37.40 14.46 -1.70
N LEU A 53 37.60 13.33 -1.00
CA LEU A 53 38.58 13.25 0.09
C LEU A 53 40.01 13.50 -0.42
N GLN A 54 40.33 12.99 -1.61
CA GLN A 54 41.61 13.27 -2.26
C GLN A 54 41.75 14.75 -2.63
N ALA A 55 40.69 15.38 -3.15
CA ALA A 55 40.68 16.82 -3.42
C ALA A 55 40.91 17.63 -2.13
N MET A 56 40.20 17.30 -1.06
CA MET A 56 40.33 17.95 0.25
C MET A 56 41.74 17.82 0.85
N SER A 57 42.45 16.72 0.58
CA SER A 57 43.83 16.55 1.05
C SER A 57 44.85 17.41 0.30
N SER A 58 44.52 17.87 -0.91
CA SER A 58 45.42 18.64 -1.78
C SER A 58 45.21 20.15 -1.67
N ASP A 59 44.05 20.58 -1.18
CA ASP A 59 43.66 21.99 -1.12
C ASP A 59 43.96 22.62 0.25
N THR A 60 44.45 23.87 0.24
CA THR A 60 44.79 24.62 1.46
C THR A 60 43.81 25.76 1.78
N SER A 61 42.84 26.02 0.90
CA SER A 61 41.88 27.10 1.06
C SER A 61 40.73 26.69 1.97
N SER A 62 40.54 27.40 3.08
CA SER A 62 39.47 27.12 4.06
C SER A 62 38.06 27.12 3.45
N THR A 63 37.77 28.04 2.54
CA THR A 63 36.44 28.16 1.92
C THR A 63 36.17 27.02 0.92
N LEU A 64 37.19 26.57 0.21
CA LEU A 64 37.08 25.44 -0.71
C LEU A 64 36.92 24.13 0.07
N LEU A 65 37.70 23.94 1.14
CA LEU A 65 37.58 22.76 2.01
C LEU A 65 36.19 22.62 2.62
N GLU A 66 35.56 23.72 3.04
CA GLU A 66 34.19 23.72 3.53
C GLU A 66 33.19 23.29 2.43
N SER A 67 33.35 23.81 1.21
CA SER A 67 32.51 23.42 0.07
C SER A 67 32.66 21.93 -0.28
N LEU A 68 33.90 21.42 -0.29
CA LEU A 68 34.19 20.01 -0.56
C LEU A 68 33.62 19.09 0.54
N ALA A 69 33.73 19.50 1.81
CA ALA A 69 33.15 18.76 2.93
C ALA A 69 31.61 18.68 2.82
N LEU A 70 30.96 19.78 2.41
CA LEU A 70 29.53 19.80 2.18
C LEU A 70 29.12 18.86 1.02
N GLN A 71 29.88 18.87 -0.08
CA GLN A 71 29.65 17.95 -1.21
C GLN A 71 29.86 16.48 -0.81
N HIS A 72 30.89 16.19 -0.01
CA HIS A 72 31.14 14.84 0.51
C HIS A 72 29.97 14.35 1.36
N LYS A 73 29.47 15.19 2.28
CA LYS A 73 28.26 14.89 3.06
C LYS A 73 27.03 14.66 2.16
N ALA A 74 26.89 15.44 1.09
CA ALA A 74 25.80 15.25 0.14
C ALA A 74 25.87 13.89 -0.57
N TYR A 75 27.06 13.42 -0.97
CA TYR A 75 27.22 12.08 -1.55
C TYR A 75 26.90 10.96 -0.57
N LEU A 76 27.27 11.08 0.70
CA LEU A 76 26.87 10.10 1.72
C LEU A 76 25.35 10.04 1.90
N SER A 77 24.69 11.20 2.03
CA SER A 77 23.23 11.26 2.10
C SER A 77 22.55 10.66 0.86
N GLN A 78 23.14 10.87 -0.32
CA GLN A 78 22.64 10.29 -1.56
C GLN A 78 22.82 8.76 -1.60
N ILE A 79 23.90 8.22 -1.02
CA ILE A 79 24.08 6.77 -0.83
C ILE A 79 22.98 6.19 0.05
N ASP A 80 22.71 6.81 1.20
CA ASP A 80 21.66 6.36 2.13
C ASP A 80 20.28 6.34 1.45
N ARG A 81 19.97 7.40 0.68
CA ARG A 81 18.74 7.48 -0.10
C ARG A 81 18.62 6.39 -1.16
N LEU A 82 19.73 6.03 -1.79
CA LEU A 82 19.75 4.95 -2.79
C LEU A 82 19.61 3.57 -2.13
N HIS A 83 20.19 3.36 -0.95
CA HIS A 83 19.98 2.14 -0.16
C HIS A 83 18.49 1.95 0.17
N ALA A 84 17.83 2.97 0.74
CA ALA A 84 16.41 2.91 1.05
C ALA A 84 15.54 2.63 -0.19
N LYS A 85 15.92 3.20 -1.35
CA LYS A 85 15.21 2.98 -2.61
C LYS A 85 15.42 1.56 -3.15
N SER A 86 16.61 0.99 -2.97
CA SER A 86 16.92 -0.39 -3.34
C SER A 86 16.10 -1.38 -2.52
N GLU A 87 16.05 -1.18 -1.19
CA GLU A 87 15.26 -2.00 -0.27
C GLU A 87 13.76 -1.95 -0.60
N LEU A 88 13.22 -0.75 -0.84
CA LEU A 88 11.82 -0.59 -1.24
C LEU A 88 11.51 -1.34 -2.54
N LEU A 89 12.40 -1.28 -3.54
CA LEU A 89 12.21 -2.00 -4.80
C LEU A 89 12.23 -3.53 -4.58
N GLU A 90 13.08 -4.03 -3.69
CA GLU A 90 13.14 -5.44 -3.34
C GLU A 90 11.86 -5.90 -2.65
N LEU A 91 11.33 -5.12 -1.70
CA LEU A 91 10.06 -5.41 -1.02
C LEU A 91 8.88 -5.41 -2.00
N MET A 92 8.80 -4.44 -2.90
CA MET A 92 7.77 -4.42 -3.95
C MET A 92 7.83 -5.67 -4.86
N ASN A 93 9.05 -6.11 -5.21
CA ASN A 93 9.25 -7.33 -6.01
C ASN A 93 8.92 -8.61 -5.26
N ARG A 94 9.04 -8.64 -3.92
CA ARG A 94 8.58 -9.78 -3.11
C ARG A 94 7.06 -9.83 -3.05
N ASN A 95 6.42 -8.69 -2.78
CA ASN A 95 4.96 -8.61 -2.68
C ASN A 95 4.26 -8.97 -3.99
N SER A 96 4.82 -8.56 -5.15
CA SER A 96 4.26 -8.91 -6.46
C SER A 96 4.40 -10.40 -6.82
N LYS A 97 5.38 -11.10 -6.24
CA LYS A 97 5.54 -12.56 -6.41
C LYS A 97 4.58 -13.36 -5.53
N THR A 98 4.19 -12.83 -4.38
CA THR A 98 3.28 -13.50 -3.43
C THR A 98 1.81 -13.22 -3.69
N THR A 99 1.48 -12.22 -4.50
CA THR A 99 0.12 -12.00 -4.99
C THR A 99 -0.04 -12.69 -6.35
N PRO A 100 -0.67 -13.87 -6.45
CA PRO A 100 -1.13 -14.35 -7.75
C PRO A 100 -2.09 -13.29 -8.30
N SER A 101 -1.83 -12.86 -9.52
CA SER A 101 -2.78 -12.12 -10.35
C SER A 101 -4.14 -12.80 -10.27
N VAL A 102 -5.05 -12.27 -9.44
CA VAL A 102 -6.47 -12.62 -9.51
C VAL A 102 -6.96 -11.97 -10.79
N SER A 103 -6.80 -12.72 -11.88
CA SER A 103 -7.38 -12.40 -13.17
C SER A 103 -8.86 -12.22 -12.95
N ARG A 104 -9.32 -10.99 -13.17
CA ARG A 104 -10.72 -10.61 -13.18
C ARG A 104 -11.38 -11.25 -14.40
N SER A 105 -11.71 -12.53 -14.29
CA SER A 105 -12.48 -13.27 -15.28
C SER A 105 -13.60 -13.97 -14.54
N THR A 106 -14.76 -13.31 -14.58
CA THR A 106 -16.12 -13.87 -14.49
C THR A 106 -16.19 -15.37 -14.17
N GLN A 107 -16.41 -15.72 -12.90
CA GLN A 107 -17.13 -16.94 -12.56
C GLN A 107 -17.67 -16.88 -11.14
N THR A 108 -18.89 -16.37 -11.01
CA THR A 108 -19.77 -16.69 -9.88
C THR A 108 -20.28 -18.10 -10.10
N ASP A 109 -19.52 -19.13 -9.70
CA ASP A 109 -20.12 -20.40 -9.33
C ASP A 109 -19.13 -21.29 -8.58
N GLY A 110 -19.48 -21.60 -7.33
CA GLY A 110 -18.94 -22.76 -6.61
C GLY A 110 -17.60 -22.58 -5.90
N LEU A 111 -17.47 -21.65 -4.97
CA LEU A 111 -16.46 -21.80 -3.92
C LEU A 111 -16.96 -22.83 -2.89
N ARG A 112 -16.49 -24.07 -3.04
CA ARG A 112 -16.43 -25.01 -1.92
C ARG A 112 -15.52 -24.37 -0.87
N ILE A 113 -16.07 -24.23 0.34
CA ILE A 113 -15.35 -23.87 1.56
C ILE A 113 -14.31 -24.97 1.77
N LEU A 114 -13.06 -24.69 1.39
CA LEU A 114 -11.91 -25.46 1.81
C LEU A 114 -11.44 -24.76 3.09
N ASP A 115 -11.69 -25.39 4.24
CA ASP A 115 -11.14 -24.99 5.53
C ASP A 115 -9.62 -24.89 5.42
N THR A 116 -9.14 -23.67 5.21
CA THR A 116 -7.73 -23.30 5.28
C THR A 116 -7.54 -22.66 6.65
N PRO A 117 -6.85 -23.33 7.59
CA PRO A 117 -6.68 -22.83 8.94
C PRO A 117 -5.53 -21.82 8.99
N GLU A 118 -5.55 -20.78 8.15
CA GLU A 118 -4.61 -19.64 8.27
C GLU A 118 -4.93 -18.48 7.32
N SER A 119 -6.21 -18.11 7.20
CA SER A 119 -6.48 -16.70 6.87
C SER A 119 -6.18 -15.93 8.15
N VAL A 120 -5.09 -15.16 8.15
CA VAL A 120 -4.88 -14.11 9.15
C VAL A 120 -6.08 -13.18 9.00
N ALA A 121 -7.14 -13.45 9.77
CA ALA A 121 -8.27 -12.57 9.91
C ALA A 121 -7.68 -11.32 10.53
N CYS A 122 -7.39 -10.33 9.69
CA CYS A 122 -7.05 -9.00 10.17
C CYS A 122 -8.32 -8.49 10.85
N ASP A 123 -8.30 -8.46 12.18
CA ASP A 123 -9.48 -8.11 12.95
C ASP A 123 -9.96 -6.69 12.58
N GLU A 124 -11.27 -6.47 12.60
CA GLU A 124 -11.89 -5.18 12.25
C GLU A 124 -11.28 -4.01 13.04
N GLU A 125 -10.87 -4.28 14.28
CA GLU A 125 -10.16 -3.34 15.16
C GLU A 125 -8.78 -2.97 14.59
N THR A 126 -7.98 -3.96 14.17
CA THR A 126 -6.67 -3.74 13.54
C THR A 126 -6.81 -2.94 12.24
N ILE A 127 -7.83 -3.20 11.43
CA ILE A 127 -8.11 -2.44 10.21
C ILE A 127 -8.42 -0.97 10.55
N CYS A 128 -9.21 -0.72 11.59
CA CYS A 128 -9.56 0.62 12.02
C CYS A 128 -8.37 1.40 12.59
N GLU A 129 -7.47 0.74 13.32
CA GLU A 129 -6.21 1.33 13.81
C GLU A 129 -5.30 1.73 12.65
N ILE A 130 -5.10 0.84 11.68
CA ILE A 130 -4.30 1.10 10.48
C ILE A 130 -4.87 2.29 9.70
N LEU A 131 -6.20 2.39 9.55
CA LEU A 131 -6.82 3.52 8.87
C LEU A 131 -6.58 4.85 9.61
N ARG A 132 -6.62 4.84 10.94
CA ARG A 132 -6.39 6.03 11.75
C ARG A 132 -4.95 6.52 11.64
N GLU A 133 -3.98 5.60 11.75
CA GLU A 133 -2.57 5.92 11.58
C GLU A 133 -2.29 6.46 10.16
N ASN A 134 -2.88 5.84 9.15
CA ASN A 134 -2.76 6.31 7.77
C ASN A 134 -3.31 7.73 7.61
N ASP A 135 -4.49 8.02 8.14
CA ASP A 135 -5.08 9.36 8.07
C ASP A 135 -4.17 10.42 8.75
N ASP A 136 -3.53 10.05 9.87
CA ASP A 136 -2.54 10.92 10.54
C ASP A 136 -1.28 11.14 9.69
N ILE A 137 -0.77 10.10 9.02
CA ILE A 137 0.33 10.21 8.06
C ILE A 137 -0.07 11.14 6.92
N MET A 138 -1.25 10.93 6.33
CA MET A 138 -1.75 11.74 5.22
C MET A 138 -1.90 13.21 5.61
N ARG A 139 -2.34 13.48 6.85
CA ARG A 139 -2.39 14.83 7.43
C ARG A 139 -1.01 15.44 7.56
N ARG A 140 -0.03 14.71 8.13
CA ARG A 140 1.35 15.19 8.28
C ARG A 140 2.02 15.47 6.94
N VAL A 141 1.80 14.62 5.94
CA VAL A 141 2.32 14.81 4.58
C VAL A 141 1.73 16.10 3.97
N SER A 142 0.42 16.29 4.10
CA SER A 142 -0.28 17.49 3.61
C SER A 142 0.18 18.78 4.32
N LEU A 143 0.50 18.72 5.62
CA LEU A 143 1.01 19.87 6.37
C LEU A 143 2.47 20.20 5.99
N ARG A 144 3.35 19.19 5.89
CA ARG A 144 4.76 19.39 5.52
C ARG A 144 4.92 20.02 4.13
N THR A 145 4.06 19.68 3.19
CA THR A 145 4.03 20.31 1.87
C THR A 145 3.62 21.79 1.91
N VAL A 146 2.72 22.17 2.81
CA VAL A 146 2.32 23.58 3.01
C VAL A 146 3.44 24.38 3.69
N GLU A 147 4.10 23.78 4.68
CA GLU A 147 5.24 24.38 5.37
C GLU A 147 6.45 24.60 4.44
N ASN A 148 6.74 23.65 3.55
CA ASN A 148 7.81 23.79 2.56
C ASN A 148 7.55 24.92 1.55
N GLY A 149 6.29 25.11 1.13
CA GLY A 149 5.91 26.25 0.28
C GLY A 149 6.01 27.60 1.01
N ASN A 150 5.82 27.61 2.33
CA ASN A 150 5.97 28.82 3.16
C ASN A 150 7.42 29.11 3.57
N LEU A 151 8.31 28.12 3.60
CA LEU A 151 9.72 28.29 3.99
C LEU A 151 10.52 29.11 2.96
N PHE A 152 10.04 29.22 1.71
CA PHE A 152 10.60 30.14 0.72
C PHE A 152 10.27 31.61 0.97
N ASN A 153 9.37 31.93 1.92
CA ASN A 153 8.90 33.31 2.14
C ASN A 153 9.23 33.91 3.50
N ASN A 154 9.80 33.17 4.46
CA ASN A 154 10.25 33.78 5.72
C ASN A 154 11.48 33.07 6.30
N SER A 155 12.65 33.66 6.05
CA SER A 155 13.82 33.46 6.91
C SER A 155 13.52 34.01 8.31
N HIS A 156 13.94 33.25 9.33
CA HIS A 156 13.92 33.57 10.77
C HIS A 156 12.61 33.28 11.53
N LYS A 157 12.47 32.03 11.99
CA LYS A 157 12.38 31.70 13.43
C LYS A 157 12.28 30.18 13.60
N SER A 158 13.36 29.60 14.12
CA SER A 158 13.33 28.29 14.76
C SER A 158 12.55 28.42 16.07
N SER A 159 11.50 27.62 16.24
CA SER A 159 10.89 27.35 17.54
C SER A 159 10.01 26.12 17.42
N CYS A 160 10.50 25.02 17.96
CA CYS A 160 9.70 23.92 18.51
C CYS A 160 8.40 24.42 19.14
N ILE A 161 7.26 23.82 18.78
CA ILE A 161 6.05 23.86 19.61
C ILE A 161 5.48 22.45 19.72
N SER A 162 5.32 22.08 20.98
CA SER A 162 4.88 20.84 21.58
C SER A 162 3.51 20.34 21.14
N ASN A 163 3.33 19.05 21.37
CA ASN A 163 2.05 18.36 21.52
C ASN A 163 1.12 19.11 22.49
N ASP A 164 -0.15 19.22 22.09
CA ASP A 164 -1.36 18.90 22.87
C ASP A 164 -2.53 19.82 22.50
N PHE A 165 -3.71 19.21 22.36
CA PHE A 165 -5.06 19.77 22.12
C PHE A 165 -5.42 20.18 20.67
N PHE A 166 -6.24 19.37 19.99
CA PHE A 166 -7.69 19.59 20.00
C PHE A 166 -8.48 18.33 19.63
N ASN A 167 -9.57 18.22 20.39
CA ASN A 167 -10.55 17.17 20.57
C ASN A 167 -11.47 16.95 19.35
N ASP A 168 -12.13 15.80 19.33
CA ASP A 168 -13.23 15.43 18.45
C ASP A 168 -14.24 16.57 18.21
N ASN A 169 -14.55 16.84 16.94
CA ASN A 169 -15.91 16.89 16.40
C ASN A 169 -15.90 17.33 14.92
N LYS A 170 -16.49 16.47 14.07
CA LYS A 170 -17.03 16.78 12.73
C LYS A 170 -16.04 17.28 11.68
N ILE A 171 -15.43 16.34 10.94
CA ILE A 171 -14.67 16.63 9.71
C ILE A 171 -15.59 16.37 8.50
N ASP A 172 -16.58 17.24 8.32
CA ASP A 172 -17.11 17.55 7.00
C ASP A 172 -16.46 18.87 6.58
N GLY A 173 -15.33 18.76 5.89
CA GLY A 173 -14.53 19.93 5.57
C GLY A 173 -13.46 19.58 4.55
N ASP A 174 -13.83 19.74 3.29
CA ASP A 174 -12.99 19.76 2.11
C ASP A 174 -11.63 20.44 2.41
N LEU A 175 -10.60 19.64 2.66
CA LEU A 175 -9.25 20.15 2.96
C LEU A 175 -8.68 20.69 1.65
N CYS A 176 -8.69 22.02 1.51
CA CYS A 176 -8.27 22.77 0.33
C CYS A 176 -6.88 22.31 -0.17
N LEU A 177 -6.85 21.59 -1.30
CA LEU A 177 -5.68 20.95 -1.91
C LEU A 177 -4.86 21.89 -2.82
N SER A 178 -5.02 23.21 -2.71
CA SER A 178 -4.60 24.16 -3.76
C SER A 178 -3.10 24.44 -3.84
N ASN A 179 -2.30 24.10 -2.82
CA ASN A 179 -0.88 24.51 -2.75
C ASN A 179 0.08 23.32 -2.53
N MET A 180 0.02 22.30 -3.38
CA MET A 180 0.97 21.16 -3.35
C MET A 180 2.01 21.31 -4.45
N GLU A 181 3.29 21.41 -4.07
CA GLU A 181 4.44 21.61 -4.97
C GLU A 181 4.86 20.34 -5.74
N SER A 182 4.08 19.25 -5.69
CA SER A 182 4.37 18.00 -6.41
C SER A 182 3.06 17.33 -6.87
N PRO A 183 2.73 17.35 -8.18
CA PRO A 183 1.46 16.83 -8.68
C PRO A 183 1.26 15.33 -8.39
N SER A 184 2.35 14.56 -8.32
CA SER A 184 2.30 13.13 -7.97
C SER A 184 1.92 12.86 -6.51
N LEU A 185 2.35 13.72 -5.57
CA LEU A 185 2.06 13.54 -4.15
C LEU A 185 0.59 13.89 -3.85
N GLN A 186 0.06 14.92 -4.53
CA GLN A 186 -1.36 15.30 -4.43
C GLN A 186 -2.29 14.16 -4.91
N GLU A 187 -1.91 13.47 -5.99
CA GLU A 187 -2.68 12.34 -6.51
C GLU A 187 -2.66 11.15 -5.53
N ILE A 188 -1.50 10.85 -4.93
CA ILE A 188 -1.37 9.82 -3.89
C ILE A 188 -2.29 10.14 -2.70
N VAL A 189 -2.34 11.40 -2.26
CA VAL A 189 -3.21 11.81 -1.15
C VAL A 189 -4.68 11.61 -1.48
N LYS A 190 -5.11 12.02 -2.68
CA LYS A 190 -6.49 11.83 -3.14
C LYS A 190 -6.87 10.36 -3.23
N LEU A 191 -5.99 9.53 -3.79
CA LEU A 191 -6.24 8.10 -3.95
C LEU A 191 -6.31 7.39 -2.60
N ASN A 192 -5.44 7.74 -1.66
CA ASN A 192 -5.45 7.16 -0.31
C ASN A 192 -6.74 7.53 0.43
N ASN A 193 -7.15 8.80 0.42
CA ASN A 193 -8.41 9.24 1.02
C ASN A 193 -9.63 8.49 0.45
N ARG A 194 -9.64 8.29 -0.87
CA ARG A 194 -10.70 7.54 -1.55
C ARG A 194 -10.71 6.06 -1.17
N LEU A 195 -9.53 5.46 -1.00
CA LEU A 195 -9.39 4.09 -0.51
C LEU A 195 -9.86 3.97 0.95
N SER A 196 -9.42 4.84 1.85
CA SER A 196 -9.86 4.86 3.25
C SER A 196 -11.37 4.98 3.36
N SER A 197 -11.99 5.85 2.55
CA SER A 197 -13.46 5.98 2.49
C SER A 197 -14.14 4.68 2.03
N ALA A 198 -13.62 4.04 0.98
CA ALA A 198 -14.16 2.76 0.50
C ALA A 198 -14.05 1.65 1.55
N VAL A 199 -12.91 1.54 2.25
CA VAL A 199 -12.72 0.55 3.32
C VAL A 199 -13.71 0.78 4.47
N ARG A 200 -13.89 2.03 4.91
CA ARG A 200 -14.89 2.37 5.95
C ARG A 200 -16.32 2.01 5.52
N SER A 201 -16.65 2.22 4.24
CA SER A 201 -17.96 1.82 3.70
C SER A 201 -18.16 0.30 3.74
N LEU A 202 -17.14 -0.47 3.36
CA LEU A 202 -17.18 -1.93 3.39
C LEU A 202 -17.30 -2.47 4.82
N LEU A 203 -16.60 -1.89 5.79
CA LEU A 203 -16.74 -2.27 7.20
C LEU A 203 -18.17 -2.04 7.71
N LYS A 204 -18.77 -0.91 7.35
CA LYS A 204 -20.18 -0.62 7.69
C LYS A 204 -21.14 -1.63 7.07
N GLU A 205 -20.93 -1.99 5.80
CA GLU A 205 -21.73 -2.99 5.11
C GLU A 205 -21.58 -4.37 5.75
N LEU A 206 -20.34 -4.78 6.06
CA LEU A 206 -20.05 -6.02 6.77
C LEU A 206 -20.76 -6.09 8.13
N GLY A 207 -20.74 -5.00 8.90
CA GLY A 207 -21.47 -4.90 10.17
C GLY A 207 -22.98 -5.08 9.98
N SER A 208 -23.54 -4.51 8.91
CA SER A 208 -24.96 -4.62 8.58
C SER A 208 -25.32 -6.05 8.18
N THR A 209 -24.51 -6.69 7.33
CA THR A 209 -24.69 -8.09 6.92
C THR A 209 -24.53 -9.06 8.10
N LYS A 210 -23.60 -8.80 9.02
CA LYS A 210 -23.42 -9.61 10.23
C LYS A 210 -24.63 -9.49 11.17
N ALA A 211 -25.20 -8.30 11.30
CA ALA A 211 -26.42 -8.08 12.09
C ALA A 211 -27.64 -8.75 11.45
N GLU A 212 -27.80 -8.64 10.13
CA GLU A 212 -28.86 -9.32 9.38
C GLU A 212 -28.73 -10.84 9.50
N LYS A 213 -27.52 -11.38 9.32
CA LYS A 213 -27.24 -12.81 9.54
C LYS A 213 -27.65 -13.26 10.94
N LYS A 214 -27.27 -12.50 11.98
CA LYS A 214 -27.64 -12.81 13.37
C LYS A 214 -29.17 -12.80 13.57
N GLN A 215 -29.88 -11.84 12.98
CA GLN A 215 -31.33 -11.77 13.04
C GLN A 215 -31.98 -12.98 12.34
N MET A 216 -31.42 -13.42 11.22
CA MET A 216 -31.91 -14.60 10.50
C MET A 216 -31.66 -15.90 11.28
N GLU A 217 -30.50 -16.02 11.93
CA GLU A 217 -30.18 -17.15 12.82
C GLU A 217 -31.12 -17.20 14.04
N GLU A 218 -31.44 -16.06 14.65
CA GLU A 218 -32.41 -15.96 15.75
C GLU A 218 -33.81 -16.40 15.31
N LYS A 219 -34.32 -15.88 14.19
CA LYS A 219 -35.62 -16.29 13.62
C LYS A 219 -35.67 -17.78 13.27
N LEU A 220 -34.57 -18.35 12.79
CA LEU A 220 -34.47 -19.78 12.50
C LEU A 220 -34.50 -20.61 13.79
N GLY A 221 -33.78 -20.17 14.83
CA GLY A 221 -33.80 -20.80 16.15
C GLY A 221 -35.18 -20.78 16.79
N GLU A 222 -35.87 -19.63 16.78
CA GLU A 222 -37.24 -19.48 17.27
C GLU A 222 -38.23 -20.40 16.52
N SER A 223 -38.10 -20.49 15.19
CA SER A 223 -38.93 -21.37 14.37
C SER A 223 -38.68 -22.85 14.67
N GLN A 224 -37.44 -23.23 14.96
CA GLN A 224 -37.06 -24.60 15.33
C GLN A 224 -37.55 -24.96 16.75
N GLU A 225 -37.57 -24.01 17.67
CA GLU A 225 -38.09 -24.18 19.03
C GLU A 225 -39.63 -24.31 19.04
N LEU A 226 -40.33 -23.54 18.20
CA LEU A 226 -41.78 -23.68 17.99
C LEU A 226 -42.16 -25.04 17.38
N LEU A 227 -41.35 -25.58 16.47
CA LEU A 227 -41.53 -26.93 15.93
C LEU A 227 -41.21 -28.03 16.95
N GLY A 228 -40.26 -27.79 17.87
CA GLY A 228 -39.95 -28.69 18.97
C GLY A 228 -41.08 -28.82 19.99
N GLN A 229 -41.80 -27.73 20.28
CA GLN A 229 -42.98 -27.76 21.16
C GLN A 229 -44.23 -28.35 20.47
N GLY A 230 -44.26 -28.38 19.13
CA GLY A 230 -45.31 -29.01 18.32
C GLY A 230 -45.14 -30.52 18.07
N SER A 231 -44.09 -31.15 18.59
CA SER A 231 -43.84 -32.61 18.45
C SER A 231 -44.71 -33.47 19.40
N GLY A 232 -45.98 -33.10 19.55
CA GLY A 232 -46.99 -34.09 19.90
C GLY A 232 -47.22 -34.94 18.65
N VAL A 233 -46.65 -36.14 18.62
CA VAL A 233 -46.80 -37.15 17.57
C VAL A 233 -48.25 -37.14 17.06
N LEU A 234 -48.49 -36.57 15.88
CA LEU A 234 -49.77 -36.70 15.19
C LEU A 234 -49.86 -38.14 14.68
N THR A 235 -50.30 -39.04 15.54
CA THR A 235 -50.66 -40.40 15.15
C THR A 235 -51.89 -40.30 14.26
N PHE A 236 -51.70 -40.45 12.95
CA PHE A 236 -52.82 -40.73 12.06
C PHE A 236 -53.39 -42.09 12.45
N SER A 237 -54.58 -42.10 13.05
CA SER A 237 -55.36 -43.32 13.25
C SER A 237 -55.57 -43.96 11.88
N SER A 238 -54.92 -45.11 11.66
CA SER A 238 -55.05 -45.90 10.45
C SER A 238 -56.53 -46.17 10.18
N LEU A 239 -57.06 -45.62 9.08
CA LEU A 239 -58.38 -45.97 8.56
C LEU A 239 -58.31 -47.42 8.08
N THR A 240 -58.82 -48.35 8.89
CA THR A 240 -59.07 -49.73 8.49
C THR A 240 -60.20 -49.75 7.46
N LEU A 241 -59.85 -49.74 6.18
CA LEU A 241 -60.78 -49.99 5.09
C LEU A 241 -61.08 -51.51 5.04
N PRO A 242 -62.36 -51.94 5.01
CA PRO A 242 -62.68 -53.34 4.83
C PRO A 242 -62.25 -53.82 3.44
N PRO A 243 -61.83 -55.09 3.29
CA PRO A 243 -61.43 -55.63 2.00
C PRO A 243 -62.60 -55.57 1.00
N LEU A 244 -62.35 -54.98 -0.16
CA LEU A 244 -63.25 -55.05 -1.32
C LEU A 244 -63.23 -56.49 -1.83
N GLU A 245 -64.23 -57.29 -1.44
CA GLU A 245 -64.53 -58.54 -2.14
C GLU A 245 -65.16 -58.20 -3.50
N VAL A 246 -64.33 -58.16 -4.53
CA VAL A 246 -64.80 -58.06 -5.91
C VAL A 246 -64.85 -59.46 -6.50
N SER A 247 -65.97 -60.15 -6.30
CA SER A 247 -66.29 -61.39 -7.01
C SER A 247 -66.73 -61.04 -8.42
N TYR A 248 -65.86 -61.25 -9.42
CA TYR A 248 -66.21 -61.16 -10.84
C TYR A 248 -66.59 -62.56 -11.37
N PRO A 249 -67.88 -62.88 -11.60
CA PRO A 249 -68.29 -64.20 -12.07
C PRO A 249 -68.07 -64.41 -13.58
N GLU A 250 -67.64 -63.39 -14.32
CA GLU A 250 -67.65 -63.42 -15.79
C GLU A 250 -66.34 -63.93 -16.44
N LEU A 251 -65.30 -64.25 -15.67
CA LEU A 251 -64.03 -64.76 -16.20
C LEU A 251 -63.86 -66.28 -16.10
N ALA A 252 -64.88 -67.03 -15.67
CA ALA A 252 -64.80 -68.47 -15.47
C ALA A 252 -65.14 -69.33 -16.70
N ASN A 253 -65.61 -68.75 -17.81
CA ASN A 253 -66.10 -69.52 -18.96
C ASN A 253 -65.48 -69.07 -20.30
N SER A 254 -64.17 -69.25 -20.47
CA SER A 254 -63.57 -69.23 -21.81
C SER A 254 -62.16 -69.84 -21.83
N SER A 255 -62.00 -71.08 -21.34
CA SER A 255 -60.84 -71.90 -21.72
C SER A 255 -61.14 -73.40 -21.60
N LEU A 256 -62.05 -73.92 -22.43
CA LEU A 256 -62.18 -75.36 -22.68
C LEU A 256 -63.02 -75.60 -23.93
N GLN A 257 -62.38 -75.65 -25.10
CA GLN A 257 -62.69 -76.60 -26.16
C GLN A 257 -61.56 -76.61 -27.20
N THR A 258 -60.82 -77.73 -27.14
CA THR A 258 -60.08 -78.48 -28.19
C THR A 258 -59.93 -77.88 -29.57
#